data_AF-A0A7X6VDC5-F1
#
_entry.id   AF-A0A7X6VDC5-F1
#
_cell.length_a   1.000
_cell.length_b   1.000
_cell.length_c   1.000
_cell.angle_alpha   90.00
_cell.angle_beta   90.00
_cell.angle_gamma   90.00
#
_symmetry.space_group_name_H-M   'P 1'
#
loop_
_entity.id
_entity.type
_entity.pdbx_description
1 polymer ?
#
loop_
_entity_poly.entity_id
_entity_poly.type
_entity_poly.pdbx_seq_one_letter_code
_entity_poly.pdbx_strand_id
1 'polypeptide(L)' 'MLNFLMNNLPSIIVGIIVFAVFGAVVIKLIRDKKNHKSSCGAGCSGCPMAGQCHK' A
#
# COMPACT_ATOMS: atom_id res chain seq x y z
N MET A 1 -13.44 16.98 -28.94
CA MET A 1 -13.27 15.93 -27.91
C MET A 1 -11.80 15.59 -27.67
N LEU A 2 -11.01 15.30 -28.71
CA LEU A 2 -9.55 15.04 -28.61
C LEU A 2 -8.74 16.17 -27.95
N ASN A 3 -9.14 17.44 -28.13
CA ASN A 3 -8.46 18.60 -27.51
C ASN A 3 -8.53 18.60 -25.97
N PHE A 4 -9.60 18.07 -25.39
CA PHE A 4 -9.73 17.94 -23.93
C PHE A 4 -8.72 16.93 -23.38
N LEU A 5 -8.50 15.84 -24.11
CA LEU A 5 -7.54 14.81 -23.73
C LEU A 5 -6.11 15.33 -23.84
N MET A 6 -5.78 16.10 -24.88
CA MET A 6 -4.47 16.73 -25.05
C MET A 6 -4.18 17.79 -23.97
N ASN A 7 -5.16 18.64 -23.64
CA ASN A 7 -4.98 19.69 -22.65
C ASN A 7 -4.85 19.15 -21.21
N ASN A 8 -5.49 18.01 -20.92
CA ASN A 8 -5.45 17.38 -19.59
C ASN A 8 -4.55 16.15 -19.53
N LEU A 9 -3.76 15.91 -20.59
CA LEU A 9 -2.84 14.77 -20.68
C LEU A 9 -1.87 14.70 -19.48
N PRO A 10 -1.27 15.82 -19.02
CA PRO A 10 -0.39 15.80 -17.84
C PRO A 10 -1.13 15.33 -16.58
N SER A 11 -2.34 15.84 -16.34
CA SER A 11 -3.17 15.49 -15.18
C SER A 11 -3.56 14.02 -15.18
N ILE A 12 -3.90 13.47 -16.35
CA ILE A 12 -4.22 12.04 -16.52
C ILE A 12 -2.99 11.18 -16.18
N ILE A 13 -1.80 11.56 -16.67
CA ILE A 13 -0.54 10.84 -16.39
C ILE A 13 -0.26 10.82 -14.88
N VAL A 14 -0.37 11.98 -14.22
CA VAL A 14 -0.19 12.06 -12.75
C VAL A 14 -1.21 11.18 -12.02
N GLY A 15 -2.47 11.19 -12.47
CA GLY A 15 -3.52 10.33 -11.92
C GLY A 15 -3.17 8.84 -12.02
N ILE A 16 -2.67 8.39 -13.18
CA ILE A 16 -2.23 7.01 -13.38
C ILE A 16 -1.07 6.65 -12.45
N ILE A 17 -0.08 7.53 -12.28
CA ILE A 17 1.06 7.28 -11.39
C ILE A 17 0.59 7.10 -9.94
N VAL A 18 -0.25 8.01 -9.44
CA VAL A 18 -0.80 7.92 -8.09
C VAL A 18 -1.61 6.64 -7.90
N PHE A 19 -2.44 6.29 -8.89
CA PHE A 19 -3.25 5.07 -8.83
C PHE A 19 -2.38 3.81 -8.85
N ALA A 20 -1.28 3.80 -9.63
CA ALA A 20 -0.33 2.70 -9.68
C ALA A 20 0.39 2.51 -8.33
N VAL A 21 0.84 3.60 -7.70
CA VAL A 21 1.47 3.56 -6.36
C VAL A 21 0.48 3.05 -5.32
N PHE A 22 -0.74 3.57 -5.32
CA PHE A 22 -1.80 3.12 -4.40
C PHE A 22 -2.11 1.63 -4.61
N GLY A 23 -2.27 1.18 -5.86
CA GLY A 23 -2.47 -0.21 -6.21
C GLY A 23 -1.33 -1.11 -5.74
N ALA A 24 -0.07 -0.69 -5.91
CA ALA A 24 1.09 -1.42 -5.44
C ALA A 24 1.10 -1.60 -3.91
N VAL A 25 0.71 -0.56 -3.15
CA VAL A 25 0.57 -0.64 -1.69
C VAL A 25 -0.51 -1.64 -1.30
N VAL A 26 -1.69 -1.59 -1.92
CA VAL A 26 -2.79 -2.52 -1.64
C VAL A 26 -2.38 -3.96 -1.96
N ILE A 27 -1.76 -4.21 -3.11
CA ILE A 27 -1.25 -5.55 -3.49
C ILE A 27 -0.23 -6.03 -2.46
N LYS A 28 0.70 -5.17 -2.03
CA LYS A 28 1.68 -5.50 -0.99
C LYS A 28 0.98 -5.92 0.31
N LEU A 29 0.00 -5.15 0.78
CA LEU A 29 -0.75 -5.46 2.01
C LEU A 29 -1.49 -6.80 1.91
N ILE A 30 -2.14 -7.08 0.77
CA ILE A 30 -2.82 -8.36 0.55
C ILE A 30 -1.81 -9.51 0.55
N ARG A 31 -0.67 -9.33 -0.14
CA ARG A 31 0.39 -10.35 -0.19
C ARG A 31 1.02 -10.58 1.18
N ASP A 32 1.29 -9.52 1.93
CA ASP A 32 1.85 -9.60 3.29
C ASP A 32 0.86 -10.30 4.24
N LYS A 33 -0.45 -10.01 4.13
CA LYS A 33 -1.50 -10.71 4.87
C LYS A 33 -1.56 -12.20 4.53
N LYS A 34 -1.50 -12.57 3.24
CA LYS A 34 -1.48 -13.97 2.79
C LYS A 34 -0.22 -14.71 3.26
N ASN A 35 0.91 -14.02 3.34
CA ASN A 35 2.17 -14.59 3.80
C ASN A 35 2.34 -14.55 5.33
N HIS A 36 1.27 -14.27 6.08
CA HIS A 36 1.29 -14.13 7.54
C HIS A 36 2.36 -13.14 8.04
N LYS A 37 2.74 -12.15 7.21
CA LYS A 37 3.63 -11.08 7.63
C LYS A 37 2.83 -10.13 8.51
N SER A 38 3.19 -10.10 9.81
CA SER A 38 2.68 -9.10 10.75
C SER A 38 3.33 -7.74 10.45
N SER A 39 2.59 -6.65 10.69
CA SER A 39 3.17 -5.29 10.66
C SER A 39 4.22 -5.07 11.76
N CYS A 40 4.27 -5.94 12.77
CA CYS A 40 5.33 -5.94 13.78
C CYS A 40 6.59 -6.59 13.21
N GLY A 41 7.52 -5.77 12.69
CA GLY A 41 8.74 -6.23 12.01
C GLY A 41 9.72 -7.02 12.87
N ALA A 42 9.61 -6.96 14.20
CA ALA A 42 10.45 -7.71 15.15
C ALA A 42 9.75 -8.98 15.70
N GLY A 43 8.59 -9.36 15.15
CA GLY A 43 7.75 -10.41 15.70
C GLY A 43 7.17 -10.04 17.07
N CYS A 44 6.50 -11.00 17.72
CA CYS A 44 5.96 -10.78 19.07
C CYS A 44 7.06 -10.59 20.11
N SER A 45 8.27 -11.13 19.90
CA SER A 45 9.39 -11.04 20.87
C SER A 45 9.98 -9.64 21.01
N GLY A 46 9.98 -8.83 19.93
CA GLY A 46 10.43 -7.43 19.96
C GLY A 46 9.29 -6.41 20.04
N CYS A 47 8.05 -6.85 20.21
CA CYS A 47 6.91 -5.95 20.28
C CYS A 47 6.83 -5.33 21.69
N PRO A 48 6.76 -3.99 21.86
CA PRO A 48 6.61 -3.37 23.18
C PRO A 48 5.32 -3.79 23.91
N MET A 49 4.35 -4.36 23.18
CA MET A 49 3.10 -4.93 23.72
C MET A 49 3.14 -6.46 23.92
N ALA A 50 4.31 -7.11 23.77
CA ALA A 50 4.46 -8.57 23.86
C ALA A 50 3.84 -9.17 25.14
N GLY A 51 4.01 -8.51 26.29
CA GLY A 51 3.51 -8.98 27.58
C GLY A 51 1.99 -8.87 27.77
N GLN A 52 1.28 -8.20 26.87
CA GLN A 52 -0.18 -8.04 26.90
C GLN A 52 -0.88 -8.85 25.80
N CYS A 53 -0.20 -9.10 24.67
CA CYS A 53 -0.81 -9.68 23.48
C CYS A 53 -1.02 -11.22 23.56
N HIS A 54 -0.36 -11.91 24.50
CA HIS A 54 -0.41 -13.38 24.69
C HIS A 54 -1.03 -13.80 26.04
N LYS A 55 -1.66 -12.87 26.76
CA LYS A 55 -2.52 -13.19 27.91
C LYS A 55 -3.82 -13.82 27.43
#